data_AF-A0A952UW42-F1
#
_entry.id   AF-A0A952UW42-F1
#
_cell.length_a   1.000
_cell.length_b   1.000
_cell.length_c   1.000
_cell.angle_alpha   90.00
_cell.angle_beta   90.00
_cell.angle_gamma   90.00
#
_symmetry.space_group_name_H-M   'P 1'
#
loop_
_entity.id
_entity.type
_entity.pdbx_description
1 polymer ?
#
loop_
_entity_poly.entity_id
_entity_poly.type
_entity_poly.pdbx_seq_one_letter_code
_entity_poly.pdbx_strand_id
1 'polypeptide(L)'
;MGALLVVALPLACSQEPQQPAEQKQEVTEAAPSAEAPEASESGKQPGNLKRHLRRPGPGGGPSAALLHAASELELTEAQRTKIAALQQLRPESKPEVDHKAFQTALAEGVKAGRVDEKLIQEQLDKGKEAAEAFRATQLKQLNELHAVLEPEQRALLVKEAKAGLEEQKAHRAAMLKRVRPGLLQEGKGADDAEGAAKAGAAKDGAEEGKPRLPGLRGMRGMRGGMNPLSALTRGLELTEAQQEKIDAIAAKLPKPAEDDGDSPIDRQQVLLDAFVKDDFDATKLDLSHGMQRPESYLSHINEVLAVLDAGQRERLAERLTRGGDRAQGFGRGGKFMGKKGMMKDKLKAPPADDHDDE
;
A
#
# COMPACT_ATOMS: atom_id res chain seq x y z
N MET A 1 -35.37 -39.03 17.01
CA MET A 1 -36.63 -38.74 17.72
C MET A 1 -36.32 -37.73 18.83
N GLY A 2 -37.03 -36.59 18.85
CA GLY A 2 -36.94 -35.55 19.89
C GLY A 2 -35.73 -34.61 19.73
N ALA A 3 -35.83 -33.28 19.78
CA ALA A 3 -36.91 -32.41 20.24
C ALA A 3 -36.93 -31.10 19.41
N LEU A 4 -38.14 -30.66 19.07
CA LEU A 4 -38.46 -29.36 18.50
C LEU A 4 -38.27 -28.29 19.58
N LEU A 5 -37.42 -27.30 19.35
CA LEU A 5 -37.37 -26.08 20.16
C LEU A 5 -37.97 -24.93 19.36
N VAL A 6 -39.21 -24.59 19.69
CA VAL A 6 -39.91 -23.39 19.23
C VAL A 6 -39.46 -22.24 20.12
N VAL A 7 -38.82 -21.21 19.54
CA VAL A 7 -38.56 -19.94 20.25
C VAL A 7 -39.45 -18.88 19.64
N ALA A 8 -40.34 -18.36 20.49
CA ALA A 8 -41.32 -17.33 20.18
C ALA A 8 -40.67 -15.94 20.07
N LEU A 9 -41.13 -15.19 19.07
CA LEU A 9 -40.92 -13.75 18.86
C LEU A 9 -41.64 -12.94 19.95
N PRO A 10 -41.02 -11.85 20.46
CA PRO A 10 -41.78 -10.73 20.98
C PRO A 10 -42.07 -9.71 19.86
N LEU A 11 -43.38 -9.55 19.58
CA LEU A 11 -43.97 -8.33 19.01
C LEU A 11 -44.04 -7.26 20.11
N ALA A 12 -43.47 -6.08 19.87
CA ALA A 12 -43.73 -4.77 20.51
C ALA A 12 -42.53 -3.84 20.19
N CYS A 13 -42.61 -2.56 19.83
CA CYS A 13 -43.67 -1.56 19.91
C CYS A 13 -43.53 -0.57 18.74
N SER A 14 -44.67 -0.09 18.26
CA SER A 14 -44.83 1.12 17.46
C SER A 14 -44.07 2.30 18.07
N GLN A 15 -43.20 2.93 17.28
CA GLN A 15 -42.69 4.25 17.57
C GLN A 15 -43.35 5.25 16.61
N GLU A 16 -44.29 5.99 17.20
CA GLU A 16 -45.06 7.09 16.63
C GLU A 16 -44.13 8.22 16.16
N PRO A 17 -44.29 8.76 14.94
CA PRO A 17 -43.47 9.87 14.48
C PRO A 17 -43.85 11.15 15.22
N GLN A 18 -43.03 11.55 16.20
CA GLN A 18 -43.07 12.88 16.77
C GLN A 18 -42.64 13.90 15.72
N GLN A 19 -43.64 14.59 15.20
CA GLN A 19 -43.58 15.84 14.46
C GLN A 19 -42.99 16.93 15.38
N PRO A 20 -41.80 17.50 15.10
CA PRO A 20 -41.30 18.64 15.84
C PRO A 20 -42.12 19.88 15.47
N ALA A 21 -42.71 20.49 16.49
CA ALA A 21 -43.47 21.72 16.41
C ALA A 21 -42.68 22.83 15.71
N GLU A 22 -43.36 23.54 14.82
CA GLU A 22 -43.01 24.88 14.35
C GLU A 22 -42.79 25.80 15.56
N GLN A 23 -41.53 26.03 15.91
CA GLN A 23 -41.15 27.22 16.66
C GLN A 23 -41.06 28.38 15.68
N LYS A 24 -42.17 29.12 15.58
CA LYS A 24 -42.25 30.44 14.99
C LYS A 24 -41.41 31.40 15.84
N GLN A 25 -40.11 31.47 15.56
CA GLN A 25 -39.26 32.54 16.07
C GLN A 25 -39.49 33.79 15.21
N GLU A 26 -40.16 34.75 15.84
CA GLU A 26 -40.29 36.13 15.43
C GLU A 26 -38.89 36.78 15.49
N VAL A 27 -38.21 36.82 14.34
CA VAL A 27 -36.92 37.50 14.21
C VAL A 27 -37.22 38.98 14.02
N THR A 28 -36.93 39.77 15.06
CA THR A 28 -36.81 41.22 14.98
C THR A 28 -35.82 41.59 13.87
N GLU A 29 -36.36 42.29 12.88
CA GLU A 29 -35.70 42.96 11.78
C GLU A 29 -34.73 44.02 12.32
N ALA A 30 -33.49 43.62 12.55
CA ALA A 30 -32.36 44.52 12.76
C ALA A 30 -31.58 44.62 11.46
N ALA A 31 -31.68 45.78 10.82
CA ALA A 31 -30.99 46.14 9.59
C ALA A 31 -29.47 45.94 9.71
N PRO A 32 -28.83 45.14 8.83
CA PRO A 32 -27.39 45.14 8.74
C PRO A 32 -26.93 46.38 7.95
N SER A 33 -26.24 47.25 8.69
CA SER A 33 -25.41 48.32 8.15
C SER A 33 -24.44 47.74 7.13
N ALA A 34 -24.51 48.26 5.90
CA ALA A 34 -23.61 47.94 4.82
C ALA A 34 -22.21 48.50 5.13
N GLU A 35 -21.37 47.70 5.79
CA GLU A 35 -19.91 47.88 5.74
C GLU A 35 -19.39 47.16 4.50
N ALA A 36 -18.81 47.95 3.60
CA ALA A 36 -18.15 47.47 2.40
C ALA A 36 -17.01 46.53 2.77
N PRO A 37 -16.87 45.36 2.11
CA PRO A 37 -15.69 44.53 2.28
C PRO A 37 -14.49 45.29 1.70
N GLU A 38 -13.61 45.76 2.56
CA GLU A 38 -12.28 46.22 2.17
C GLU A 38 -11.61 45.06 1.44
N ALA A 39 -11.35 45.28 0.15
CA ALA A 39 -10.59 44.39 -0.70
C ALA A 39 -9.17 44.25 -0.12
N SER A 40 -8.96 43.20 0.67
CA SER A 40 -7.62 42.79 1.07
C SER A 40 -6.95 42.18 -0.16
N GLU A 41 -6.28 43.02 -0.94
CA GLU A 41 -5.33 42.64 -1.98
C GLU A 41 -4.14 41.91 -1.33
N SER A 42 -4.34 40.66 -0.92
CA SER A 42 -3.24 39.73 -0.71
C SER A 42 -2.80 39.19 -2.06
N GLY A 43 -2.14 40.06 -2.85
CA GLY A 43 -1.43 39.70 -4.07
C GLY A 43 -0.20 38.85 -3.76
N LYS A 44 -0.39 37.68 -3.17
CA LYS A 44 0.63 36.62 -3.20
C LYS A 44 0.50 35.94 -4.55
N GLN A 45 1.49 36.18 -5.41
CA GLN A 45 1.64 35.39 -6.64
C GLN A 45 1.47 33.90 -6.32
N PRO A 46 0.81 33.11 -7.20
CA PRO A 46 0.66 31.66 -7.03
C PRO A 46 2.05 31.02 -6.95
N GLY A 47 2.55 30.92 -5.74
CA GLY A 47 3.92 30.57 -5.43
C GLY A 47 4.12 29.09 -5.62
N ASN A 48 4.52 28.67 -6.81
CA ASN A 48 5.31 27.48 -7.08
C ASN A 48 4.92 26.21 -6.25
N LEU A 49 3.62 25.87 -6.22
CA LEU A 49 3.03 24.69 -5.55
C LEU A 49 3.72 23.37 -5.93
N LYS A 50 4.44 23.34 -7.06
CA LYS A 50 5.17 22.17 -7.59
C LYS A 50 6.23 21.57 -6.65
N ARG A 51 6.72 22.28 -5.63
CA ARG A 51 7.81 21.78 -4.76
C ARG A 51 7.35 21.11 -3.47
N HIS A 52 6.07 21.19 -3.10
CA HIS A 52 5.58 20.74 -1.78
C HIS A 52 4.67 19.51 -1.79
N LEU A 53 4.36 18.95 -2.97
CA LEU A 53 3.85 17.57 -3.11
C LEU A 53 4.95 16.53 -2.82
N ARG A 54 5.74 16.75 -1.76
CA ARG A 54 6.60 15.72 -1.16
C ARG A 54 5.68 14.56 -0.85
N ARG A 55 5.90 13.46 -1.59
CA ARG A 55 5.18 12.17 -1.49
C ARG A 55 4.47 12.06 -0.14
N PRO A 56 3.12 12.11 -0.13
CA PRO A 56 2.37 11.88 1.09
C PRO A 56 2.97 10.70 1.80
N GLY A 57 3.28 10.84 3.09
CA GLY A 57 3.86 9.76 3.86
C GLY A 57 3.05 8.48 3.62
N PRO A 58 3.67 7.29 3.66
CA PRO A 58 3.07 6.01 3.26
C PRO A 58 1.77 5.62 4.00
N GLY A 59 1.23 6.48 4.87
CA GLY A 59 0.06 6.30 5.70
C GLY A 59 -1.25 7.00 5.27
N GLY A 60 -1.26 7.86 4.26
CA GLY A 60 -2.35 8.85 4.06
C GLY A 60 -3.67 8.37 3.45
N GLY A 61 -3.64 7.44 2.51
CA GLY A 61 -4.80 7.19 1.65
C GLY A 61 -5.17 8.42 0.79
N PRO A 62 -6.25 8.33 -0.01
CA PRO A 62 -6.65 9.41 -0.93
C PRO A 62 -7.23 10.63 -0.21
N SER A 63 -7.95 10.45 0.90
CA SER A 63 -8.53 11.58 1.66
C SER A 63 -7.46 12.50 2.22
N ALA A 64 -6.36 11.95 2.77
CA ALA A 64 -5.26 12.77 3.28
C ALA A 64 -4.54 13.54 2.17
N ALA A 65 -4.43 12.98 0.97
CA ALA A 65 -3.83 13.67 -0.18
C ALA A 65 -4.66 14.88 -0.60
N LEU A 66 -5.99 14.72 -0.66
CA LEU A 66 -6.92 15.82 -0.97
C LEU A 66 -6.98 16.87 0.14
N LEU A 67 -7.00 16.48 1.41
CA LEU A 67 -6.96 17.41 2.54
C LEU A 67 -5.66 18.23 2.58
N HIS A 68 -4.53 17.61 2.23
CA HIS A 68 -3.26 18.33 2.13
C HIS A 68 -3.28 19.31 0.96
N ALA A 69 -3.69 18.88 -0.23
CA ALA A 69 -3.78 19.76 -1.38
C ALA A 69 -4.79 20.91 -1.17
N ALA A 70 -5.92 20.64 -0.51
CA ALA A 70 -6.91 21.66 -0.17
C ALA A 70 -6.32 22.74 0.76
N SER A 71 -5.42 22.38 1.68
CA SER A 71 -4.77 23.35 2.57
C SER A 71 -3.80 24.31 1.86
N GLU A 72 -3.41 24.01 0.62
CA GLU A 72 -2.56 24.87 -0.21
C GLU A 72 -3.37 25.88 -1.05
N LEU A 73 -4.70 25.72 -1.12
CA LEU A 73 -5.58 26.63 -1.85
C LEU A 73 -5.80 27.95 -1.11
N GLU A 74 -6.22 28.96 -1.86
CA GLU A 74 -6.69 30.23 -1.32
C GLU A 74 -8.07 30.04 -0.68
N LEU A 75 -8.06 29.68 0.60
CA LEU A 75 -9.24 29.43 1.41
C LEU A 75 -9.51 30.58 2.38
N THR A 76 -10.79 30.79 2.70
CA THR A 76 -11.21 31.68 3.79
C THR A 76 -10.75 31.15 5.16
N GLU A 77 -10.64 32.00 6.18
CA GLU A 77 -10.23 31.56 7.52
C GLU A 77 -11.18 30.51 8.12
N ALA A 78 -12.48 30.66 7.85
CA ALA A 78 -13.50 29.70 8.26
C ALA A 78 -13.29 28.32 7.61
N GLN A 79 -13.00 28.28 6.29
CA GLN A 79 -12.71 27.04 5.58
C GLN A 79 -11.42 26.37 6.07
N ARG A 80 -10.35 27.16 6.29
CA ARG A 80 -9.07 26.65 6.82
C ARG A 80 -9.25 26.00 8.19
N THR A 81 -10.03 26.62 9.07
CA THR A 81 -10.31 26.10 10.40
C THR A 81 -11.04 24.75 10.31
N LYS A 82 -12.05 24.65 9.44
CA LYS A 82 -12.77 23.39 9.21
C LYS A 82 -11.84 22.32 8.64
N ILE A 83 -11.03 22.63 7.63
CA ILE A 83 -10.09 21.68 7.03
C ILE A 83 -9.03 21.22 8.03
N ALA A 84 -8.53 22.11 8.89
CA ALA A 84 -7.62 21.72 9.97
C ALA A 84 -8.29 20.76 10.96
N ALA A 85 -9.55 20.99 11.32
CA ALA A 85 -10.32 20.07 12.15
C ALA A 85 -10.51 18.70 11.47
N LEU A 86 -10.80 18.68 10.15
CA LEU A 86 -10.89 17.43 9.37
C LEU A 86 -9.57 16.65 9.36
N GLN A 87 -8.43 17.35 9.30
CA GLN A 87 -7.11 16.73 9.36
C GLN A 87 -6.82 16.11 10.74
N GLN A 88 -7.36 16.69 11.83
CA GLN A 88 -7.25 16.14 13.18
C GLN A 88 -8.14 14.91 13.41
N LEU A 89 -9.25 14.76 12.69
CA LEU A 89 -10.08 13.54 12.70
C LEU A 89 -9.39 12.33 12.05
N ARG A 90 -8.16 12.49 11.57
CA ARG A 90 -7.40 11.38 11.02
C ARG A 90 -7.14 10.36 12.13
N PRO A 91 -7.52 9.09 11.94
CA PRO A 91 -7.17 8.05 12.89
C PRO A 91 -5.65 8.02 13.05
N GLU A 92 -5.19 8.04 14.29
CA GLU A 92 -3.77 8.22 14.66
C GLU A 92 -2.87 7.14 14.06
N SER A 93 -3.43 5.96 13.80
CA SER A 93 -2.77 4.85 13.14
C SER A 93 -3.64 4.27 12.05
N LYS A 94 -2.98 3.63 11.08
CA LYS A 94 -3.69 2.69 10.22
C LYS A 94 -4.26 1.58 11.09
N PRO A 95 -5.40 0.99 10.70
CA PRO A 95 -5.88 -0.25 11.27
C PRO A 95 -4.85 -1.33 10.95
N GLU A 96 -3.89 -1.50 11.85
CA GLU A 96 -2.93 -2.57 11.81
C GLU A 96 -3.59 -3.72 12.57
N VAL A 97 -3.76 -4.86 11.88
CA VAL A 97 -3.81 -6.13 12.61
C VAL A 97 -2.60 -6.12 13.52
N ASP A 98 -2.72 -6.59 14.77
CA ASP A 98 -1.56 -6.78 15.62
C ASP A 98 -0.64 -7.79 14.93
N HIS A 99 0.26 -7.27 14.10
CA HIS A 99 1.08 -8.04 13.18
C HIS A 99 1.97 -8.98 13.98
N LYS A 100 2.34 -8.58 15.20
CA LYS A 100 3.14 -9.38 16.11
C LYS A 100 2.31 -10.52 16.69
N ALA A 101 1.09 -10.28 17.16
CA ALA A 101 0.20 -11.34 17.64
C ALA A 101 -0.13 -12.34 16.52
N PHE A 102 -0.47 -11.84 15.33
CA PHE A 102 -0.72 -12.67 14.15
C PHE A 102 0.50 -13.52 13.77
N GLN A 103 1.70 -12.93 13.71
CA GLN A 103 2.94 -13.65 13.39
C GLN A 103 3.29 -14.69 14.47
N THR A 104 3.08 -14.35 15.74
CA THR A 104 3.31 -15.27 16.86
C THR A 104 2.39 -16.47 16.76
N ALA A 105 1.08 -16.25 16.60
CA ALA A 105 0.10 -17.31 16.45
C ALA A 105 0.39 -18.22 15.23
N LEU A 106 0.78 -17.60 14.10
CA LEU A 106 1.17 -18.36 12.92
C LEU A 106 2.43 -19.19 13.15
N ALA A 107 3.45 -18.62 13.81
CA ALA A 107 4.68 -19.34 14.11
C ALA A 107 4.46 -20.52 15.08
N GLU A 108 3.63 -20.33 16.11
CA GLU A 108 3.24 -21.40 17.04
C GLU A 108 2.50 -22.51 16.32
N GLY A 109 1.53 -22.16 15.46
CA GLY A 109 0.81 -23.14 14.62
C GLY A 109 1.74 -23.89 13.66
N VAL A 110 2.68 -23.19 13.04
CA VAL A 110 3.71 -23.80 12.19
C VAL A 110 4.57 -24.78 13.00
N LYS A 111 5.04 -24.38 14.19
CA LYS A 111 5.83 -25.24 15.07
C LYS A 111 5.05 -26.49 15.48
N ALA A 112 3.77 -26.34 15.80
CA ALA A 112 2.86 -27.43 16.12
C ALA A 112 2.51 -28.33 14.93
N GLY A 113 2.82 -27.90 13.70
CA GLY A 113 2.47 -28.63 12.47
C GLY A 113 1.04 -28.40 11.98
N ARG A 114 0.29 -27.50 12.62
CA ARG A 114 -1.06 -27.12 12.23
C ARG A 114 -1.38 -25.72 12.73
N VAL A 115 -1.79 -24.83 11.82
CA VAL A 115 -2.26 -23.49 12.14
C VAL A 115 -3.70 -23.55 12.62
N ASP A 116 -3.99 -22.87 13.73
CA ASP A 116 -5.35 -22.65 14.20
C ASP A 116 -6.03 -21.59 13.30
N GLU A 117 -6.76 -22.08 12.31
CA GLU A 117 -7.48 -21.23 11.35
C GLU A 117 -8.47 -20.29 12.03
N LYS A 118 -9.09 -20.70 13.14
CA LYS A 118 -10.06 -19.87 13.86
C LYS A 118 -9.37 -18.70 14.54
N LEU A 119 -8.27 -18.96 15.24
CA LEU A 119 -7.49 -17.92 15.90
C LEU A 119 -6.97 -16.89 14.91
N ILE A 120 -6.46 -17.35 13.76
CA ILE A 120 -5.99 -16.46 12.71
C ILE A 120 -7.16 -15.67 12.09
N GLN A 121 -8.30 -16.32 11.86
CA GLN A 121 -9.50 -15.66 11.34
C GLN A 121 -10.00 -14.55 12.26
N GLU A 122 -10.04 -14.77 13.57
CA GLU A 122 -10.44 -13.76 14.55
C GLU A 122 -9.53 -12.50 14.48
N GLN A 123 -8.22 -12.68 14.28
CA GLN A 123 -7.30 -11.56 14.11
C GLN A 123 -7.53 -10.81 12.80
N LEU A 124 -7.83 -11.54 11.73
CA LEU A 124 -8.16 -10.97 10.44
C LEU A 124 -9.47 -10.18 10.47
N ASP A 125 -10.49 -10.70 11.14
CA ASP A 125 -11.79 -10.04 11.26
C ASP A 125 -11.69 -8.76 12.10
N LYS A 126 -10.92 -8.75 13.20
CA LYS A 126 -10.57 -7.51 13.91
C LYS A 126 -9.89 -6.48 13.00
N GLY A 127 -8.98 -6.95 12.14
CA GLY A 127 -8.35 -6.10 11.13
C GLY A 127 -9.33 -5.53 10.11
N LYS A 128 -10.31 -6.32 9.66
CA LYS A 128 -11.37 -5.89 8.74
C LYS A 128 -12.28 -4.85 9.39
N GLU A 129 -12.75 -5.09 10.61
CA GLU A 129 -13.57 -4.13 11.36
C GLU A 129 -12.85 -2.78 11.51
N ALA A 130 -11.56 -2.82 11.88
CA ALA A 130 -10.74 -1.62 11.98
C ALA A 130 -10.53 -0.94 10.61
N ALA A 131 -10.37 -1.72 9.53
CA ALA A 131 -10.28 -1.21 8.16
C ALA A 131 -11.58 -0.56 7.67
N GLU A 132 -12.73 -1.12 8.01
CA GLU A 132 -14.05 -0.58 7.70
C GLU A 132 -14.31 0.71 8.48
N ALA A 133 -13.99 0.75 9.77
CA ALA A 133 -14.08 1.96 10.59
C ALA A 133 -13.17 3.08 10.07
N PHE A 134 -11.95 2.73 9.67
CA PHE A 134 -11.02 3.67 9.04
C PHE A 134 -11.59 4.19 7.71
N ARG A 135 -12.15 3.32 6.87
CA ARG A 135 -12.80 3.71 5.61
C ARG A 135 -13.98 4.63 5.86
N ALA A 136 -14.87 4.29 6.80
CA ALA A 136 -16.02 5.13 7.15
C ALA A 136 -15.60 6.54 7.55
N THR A 137 -14.52 6.66 8.33
CA THR A 137 -13.92 7.96 8.68
C THR A 137 -13.41 8.70 7.44
N GLN A 138 -12.72 8.03 6.52
CA GLN A 138 -12.24 8.64 5.27
C GLN A 138 -13.39 9.12 4.38
N LEU A 139 -14.46 8.33 4.25
CA LEU A 139 -15.64 8.68 3.47
C LEU A 139 -16.32 9.93 4.05
N LYS A 140 -16.48 9.97 5.38
CA LYS A 140 -17.00 11.14 6.08
C LYS A 140 -16.14 12.37 5.83
N GLN A 141 -14.81 12.27 5.98
CA GLN A 141 -13.88 13.37 5.70
C GLN A 141 -13.97 13.88 4.26
N LEU A 142 -14.14 12.98 3.28
CA LEU A 142 -14.27 13.37 1.88
C LEU A 142 -15.58 14.12 1.61
N ASN A 143 -16.69 13.65 2.17
CA ASN A 143 -17.98 14.33 2.05
C ASN A 143 -17.97 15.71 2.75
N GLU A 144 -17.39 15.80 3.94
CA GLU A 144 -17.25 17.07 4.67
C GLU A 144 -16.30 18.03 3.94
N LEU A 145 -15.18 17.54 3.39
CA LEU A 145 -14.28 18.36 2.58
C LEU A 145 -14.98 18.90 1.33
N HIS A 146 -15.73 18.07 0.64
CA HIS A 146 -16.49 18.48 -0.56
C HIS A 146 -17.49 19.60 -0.24
N ALA A 147 -18.24 19.45 0.86
CA ALA A 147 -19.23 20.44 1.31
C ALA A 147 -18.62 21.78 1.77
N VAL A 148 -17.38 21.77 2.26
CA VAL A 148 -16.68 22.99 2.72
C VAL A 148 -16.09 23.81 1.57
N LEU A 149 -15.70 23.14 0.48
CA LEU A 149 -15.11 23.78 -0.68
C LEU A 149 -16.19 24.28 -1.64
N GLU A 150 -15.96 25.46 -2.22
CA GLU A 150 -16.81 25.98 -3.31
C GLU A 150 -16.59 25.18 -4.61
N PRO A 151 -17.56 25.16 -5.54
CA PRO A 151 -17.43 24.43 -6.81
C PRO A 151 -16.15 24.76 -7.59
N GLU A 152 -15.77 26.04 -7.63
CA GLU A 152 -14.54 26.49 -8.30
C GLU A 152 -13.28 25.96 -7.61
N GLN A 153 -13.26 25.95 -6.27
CA GLN A 153 -12.15 25.42 -5.47
C GLN A 153 -12.02 23.90 -5.66
N ARG A 154 -13.14 23.16 -5.74
CA ARG A 154 -13.14 21.72 -6.04
C ARG A 154 -12.53 21.44 -7.42
N ALA A 155 -12.89 22.22 -8.43
CA ALA A 155 -12.35 22.07 -9.78
C ALA A 155 -10.83 22.33 -9.84
N LEU A 156 -10.36 23.38 -9.14
CA LEU A 156 -8.93 23.68 -9.02
C LEU A 156 -8.17 22.55 -8.29
N LEU A 157 -8.69 22.09 -7.16
CA LEU A 157 -8.11 21.00 -6.37
C LEU A 157 -7.93 19.74 -7.23
N VAL A 158 -8.98 19.34 -7.95
CA VAL A 158 -8.93 18.13 -8.78
C VAL A 158 -7.97 18.28 -9.95
N LYS A 159 -7.90 19.46 -10.57
CA LYS A 159 -6.93 19.74 -11.64
C LYS A 159 -5.49 19.53 -11.17
N GLU A 160 -5.15 20.03 -9.99
CA GLU A 160 -3.82 19.86 -9.39
C GLU A 160 -3.55 18.42 -8.98
N ALA A 161 -4.53 17.76 -8.35
CA ALA A 161 -4.42 16.37 -7.96
C ALA A 161 -4.19 15.43 -9.16
N LYS A 162 -4.90 15.66 -10.27
CA LYS A 162 -4.70 14.91 -11.53
C LYS A 162 -3.30 15.14 -12.10
N ALA A 163 -2.79 16.38 -12.08
CA ALA A 163 -1.43 16.66 -12.52
C ALA A 163 -0.39 15.89 -11.69
N GLY A 164 -0.57 15.85 -10.37
CA GLY A 164 0.27 15.05 -9.47
C GLY A 164 0.17 13.54 -9.73
N LEU A 165 -1.04 13.04 -10.07
CA LEU A 165 -1.27 11.64 -10.43
C LEU A 165 -0.53 11.25 -11.71
N GLU A 166 -0.56 12.09 -12.74
CA GLU A 166 0.18 11.89 -14.00
C GLU A 166 1.70 11.92 -13.78
N GLU A 167 2.20 12.82 -12.93
CA GLU A 167 3.61 12.81 -12.54
C GLU A 167 3.97 11.51 -11.81
N GLN A 168 3.11 11.03 -10.92
CA GLN A 168 3.31 9.77 -10.21
C GLN A 168 3.32 8.57 -11.18
N LYS A 169 2.40 8.53 -12.16
CA LYS A 169 2.38 7.54 -13.25
C LYS A 169 3.70 7.57 -14.03
N ALA A 170 4.12 8.75 -14.49
CA ALA A 170 5.35 8.92 -15.24
C ALA A 170 6.58 8.49 -14.43
N HIS A 171 6.67 8.89 -13.16
CA HIS A 171 7.73 8.50 -12.25
C HIS A 171 7.74 6.97 -12.02
N ARG A 172 6.57 6.35 -11.82
CA ARG A 172 6.45 4.89 -11.66
C ARG A 172 6.89 4.16 -12.94
N ALA A 173 6.47 4.64 -14.11
CA ALA A 173 6.89 4.11 -15.40
C ALA A 173 8.42 4.24 -15.59
N ALA A 174 9.01 5.38 -15.26
CA ALA A 174 10.46 5.59 -15.32
C ALA A 174 11.23 4.67 -14.34
N MET A 175 10.72 4.49 -13.13
CA MET A 175 11.27 3.52 -12.16
C MET A 175 11.21 2.10 -12.68
N LEU A 176 10.07 1.68 -13.27
CA LEU A 176 9.94 0.35 -13.88
C LEU A 176 10.91 0.16 -15.05
N LYS A 177 11.12 1.17 -15.90
CA LYS A 177 12.14 1.15 -16.95
C LYS A 177 13.55 0.99 -16.38
N ARG A 178 13.90 1.72 -15.30
CA ARG A 178 15.21 1.63 -14.64
C ARG A 178 15.48 0.29 -13.95
N VAL A 179 14.46 -0.30 -13.31
CA VAL A 179 14.59 -1.60 -12.64
C VAL A 179 14.59 -2.75 -13.66
N ARG A 180 14.10 -2.52 -14.88
CA ARG A 180 13.95 -3.54 -15.93
C ARG A 180 14.64 -3.19 -17.26
N PRO A 181 15.92 -2.74 -17.30
CA PRO A 181 16.55 -2.36 -18.57
C PRO A 181 16.71 -3.55 -19.54
N GLY A 182 16.80 -4.79 -19.03
CA GLY A 182 17.08 -5.98 -19.82
C GLY A 182 15.90 -6.92 -20.10
N LEU A 183 14.67 -6.59 -19.68
CA LEU A 183 13.50 -7.46 -19.86
C LEU A 183 12.48 -6.92 -20.87
N LEU A 184 12.62 -5.65 -21.28
CA LEU A 184 11.83 -5.01 -22.34
C LEU A 184 12.71 -4.65 -23.54
N GLN A 185 13.89 -5.26 -23.67
CA GLN A 185 14.49 -5.38 -24.99
C GLN A 185 13.61 -6.40 -25.73
N GLU A 186 12.48 -5.88 -26.23
CA GLU A 186 11.61 -6.52 -27.20
C GLU A 186 12.52 -7.20 -28.21
N GLY A 187 12.20 -8.45 -28.56
CA GLY A 187 12.94 -9.26 -29.50
C GLY A 187 12.95 -8.62 -30.89
N LYS A 188 13.72 -7.55 -31.05
CA LYS A 188 14.07 -6.89 -32.30
C LYS A 188 15.11 -7.76 -33.01
N GLY A 189 14.72 -9.01 -33.25
CA GLY A 189 15.54 -10.05 -33.83
C GLY A 189 14.73 -11.14 -34.54
N ALA A 190 13.47 -10.87 -34.90
CA ALA A 190 12.65 -11.78 -35.70
C ALA A 190 12.45 -11.33 -37.16
N ASP A 191 12.75 -10.07 -37.50
CA ASP A 191 12.49 -9.55 -38.85
C ASP A 191 13.67 -9.74 -39.83
N ASP A 192 14.83 -10.25 -39.37
CA ASP A 192 15.93 -10.69 -40.25
C ASP A 192 15.87 -12.21 -40.56
N ALA A 193 14.70 -12.84 -40.39
CA ALA A 193 14.47 -14.24 -40.75
C ALA A 193 13.98 -14.46 -42.21
N GLU A 194 14.01 -13.44 -43.06
CA GLU A 194 13.71 -13.56 -44.49
C GLU A 194 14.98 -13.75 -45.37
N GLY A 195 16.14 -13.98 -44.75
CA GLY A 195 17.43 -14.14 -45.45
C GLY A 195 18.08 -15.54 -45.38
N ALA A 196 17.54 -16.50 -44.62
CA ALA A 196 18.24 -17.77 -44.33
C ALA A 196 17.69 -19.00 -45.08
N ALA A 197 17.03 -18.81 -46.24
CA ALA A 197 16.52 -19.92 -47.06
C ALA A 197 17.53 -20.48 -48.09
N LYS A 198 18.78 -19.98 -48.16
CA LYS A 198 19.77 -20.47 -49.14
C LYS A 198 21.20 -20.48 -48.61
N ALA A 199 21.49 -21.42 -47.72
CA ALA A 199 22.79 -22.10 -47.59
C ALA A 199 22.53 -23.24 -46.61
N GLY A 200 22.44 -24.50 -47.00
CA GLY A 200 23.37 -25.20 -47.87
C GLY A 200 23.67 -26.48 -47.11
N ALA A 201 23.31 -27.62 -47.70
CA ALA A 201 23.65 -28.93 -47.19
C ALA A 201 25.18 -29.06 -47.07
N ALA A 202 25.67 -29.18 -45.84
CA ALA A 202 27.01 -29.67 -45.53
C ALA A 202 26.86 -30.50 -44.24
N LYS A 203 26.76 -31.82 -44.40
CA LYS A 203 27.87 -32.77 -44.18
C LYS A 203 28.42 -32.71 -42.76
N ASP A 204 28.01 -33.69 -41.98
CA ASP A 204 28.82 -34.51 -41.06
C ASP A 204 30.24 -33.98 -40.84
N GLY A 205 30.39 -33.17 -39.79
CA GLY A 205 31.65 -32.70 -39.26
C GLY A 205 31.62 -32.83 -37.75
N ALA A 206 32.17 -33.94 -37.26
CA ALA A 206 32.51 -34.13 -35.86
C ALA A 206 33.55 -33.06 -35.45
N GLU A 207 33.08 -31.97 -34.85
CA GLU A 207 33.94 -31.12 -34.00
C GLU A 207 33.60 -31.40 -32.53
N GLU A 208 34.32 -32.38 -31.99
CA GLU A 208 34.67 -32.39 -30.57
C GLU A 208 35.41 -31.09 -30.23
N GLY A 209 35.14 -30.50 -29.06
CA GLY A 209 36.16 -29.71 -28.38
C GLY A 209 35.97 -28.20 -28.27
N LYS A 210 34.73 -27.69 -28.16
CA LYS A 210 34.51 -26.41 -27.45
C LYS A 210 33.51 -26.63 -26.32
N PRO A 211 33.92 -26.49 -25.04
CA PRO A 211 33.02 -26.65 -23.91
C PRO A 211 31.97 -25.54 -23.98
N ARG A 212 30.81 -25.86 -24.56
CA ARG A 212 29.60 -25.08 -24.37
C ARG A 212 29.30 -25.14 -22.89
N LEU A 213 29.60 -24.06 -22.18
CA LEU A 213 29.31 -23.90 -20.75
C LEU A 213 27.86 -24.35 -20.50
N PRO A 214 27.64 -25.45 -19.79
CA PRO A 214 26.30 -25.85 -19.40
C PRO A 214 25.81 -24.85 -18.35
N GLY A 215 24.59 -24.33 -18.51
CA GLY A 215 23.80 -23.97 -17.32
C GLY A 215 23.28 -22.54 -17.12
N LEU A 216 23.22 -21.65 -18.13
CA LEU A 216 22.60 -20.32 -17.92
C LEU A 216 21.29 -20.09 -18.69
N ARG A 217 20.65 -21.15 -19.20
CA ARG A 217 19.37 -21.07 -19.92
C ARG A 217 18.12 -21.12 -19.03
N GLY A 218 18.26 -21.09 -17.70
CA GLY A 218 17.14 -21.18 -16.74
C GLY A 218 16.75 -19.90 -15.98
N MET A 219 17.49 -18.79 -16.15
CA MET A 219 17.33 -17.62 -15.27
C MET A 219 16.23 -16.62 -15.72
N ARG A 220 15.51 -16.88 -16.82
CA ARG A 220 14.54 -15.92 -17.39
C ARG A 220 13.14 -15.94 -16.74
N GLY A 221 12.91 -16.76 -15.72
CA GLY A 221 11.62 -16.88 -14.99
C GLY A 221 11.60 -16.30 -13.56
N MET A 222 12.72 -15.80 -13.03
CA MET A 222 12.86 -15.54 -11.57
C MET A 222 12.07 -14.35 -10.98
N ARG A 223 11.18 -13.71 -11.75
CA ARG A 223 10.22 -12.73 -11.24
C ARG A 223 8.79 -12.89 -11.78
N GLY A 224 8.48 -14.02 -12.44
CA GLY A 224 7.09 -14.47 -12.49
C GLY A 224 6.67 -14.72 -11.04
N GLY A 225 5.57 -14.11 -10.60
CA GLY A 225 5.18 -14.00 -9.19
C GLY A 225 5.53 -15.25 -8.41
N MET A 226 6.54 -15.15 -7.52
CA MET A 226 6.84 -16.26 -6.61
C MET A 226 5.54 -16.59 -5.92
N ASN A 227 5.07 -17.82 -6.11
CA ASN A 227 3.92 -18.32 -5.38
C ASN A 227 4.16 -18.05 -3.88
N PRO A 228 3.17 -17.52 -3.16
CA PRO A 228 3.35 -17.11 -1.77
C PRO A 228 3.86 -18.27 -0.88
N LEU A 229 3.48 -19.51 -1.21
CA LEU A 229 4.01 -20.71 -0.54
C LEU A 229 5.50 -20.93 -0.80
N SER A 230 5.99 -20.70 -2.03
CA SER A 230 7.41 -20.81 -2.35
C SER A 230 8.25 -19.76 -1.61
N ALA A 231 7.70 -18.57 -1.36
CA ALA A 231 8.36 -17.59 -0.49
C ALA A 231 8.41 -18.08 0.98
N LEU A 232 7.36 -18.74 1.44
CA LEU A 232 7.25 -19.32 2.78
C LEU A 232 8.15 -20.54 2.99
N THR A 233 8.55 -21.27 1.94
CA THR A 233 9.49 -22.40 2.08
C THR A 233 10.92 -22.07 1.65
N ARG A 234 11.15 -20.88 1.09
CA ARG A 234 12.48 -20.43 0.66
C ARG A 234 13.53 -20.59 1.76
N GLY A 235 14.65 -21.25 1.46
CA GLY A 235 15.75 -21.41 2.43
C GLY A 235 15.58 -22.59 3.39
N LEU A 236 14.49 -23.36 3.27
CA LEU A 236 14.41 -24.70 3.85
C LEU A 236 15.09 -25.70 2.90
N GLU A 237 15.77 -26.69 3.46
CA GLU A 237 16.35 -27.81 2.71
C GLU A 237 15.22 -28.82 2.43
N LEU A 238 14.57 -28.70 1.27
CA LEU A 238 13.48 -29.57 0.86
C LEU A 238 14.01 -30.73 0.01
N THR A 239 13.46 -31.93 0.20
CA THR A 239 13.71 -33.04 -0.74
C THR A 239 12.96 -32.80 -2.06
N GLU A 240 13.40 -33.44 -3.14
CA GLU A 240 12.73 -33.34 -4.45
C GLU A 240 11.23 -33.72 -4.33
N ALA A 241 10.92 -34.79 -3.60
CA ALA A 241 9.55 -35.23 -3.37
C ALA A 241 8.72 -34.23 -2.53
N GLN A 242 9.34 -33.49 -1.59
CA GLN A 242 8.64 -32.42 -0.86
C GLN A 242 8.39 -31.22 -1.76
N GLN A 243 9.38 -30.85 -2.56
CA GLN A 243 9.30 -29.72 -3.50
C GLN A 243 8.16 -29.94 -4.51
N GLU A 244 8.08 -31.12 -5.13
CA GLU A 244 6.99 -31.47 -6.06
C GLU A 244 5.61 -31.37 -5.41
N LYS A 245 5.46 -31.82 -4.16
CA LYS A 245 4.19 -31.70 -3.42
C LYS A 245 3.83 -30.24 -3.14
N ILE A 246 4.80 -29.43 -2.71
CA ILE A 246 4.60 -28.01 -2.44
C ILE A 246 4.20 -27.28 -3.73
N ASP A 247 4.84 -27.61 -4.85
CA ASP A 247 4.50 -27.03 -6.15
C ASP A 247 3.10 -27.46 -6.62
N ALA A 248 2.70 -28.71 -6.36
CA ALA A 248 1.33 -29.18 -6.61
C ALA A 248 0.29 -28.44 -5.75
N ILE A 249 0.57 -28.19 -4.47
CA ILE A 249 -0.30 -27.38 -3.60
C ILE A 249 -0.36 -25.94 -4.12
N ALA A 250 0.79 -25.36 -4.50
CA ALA A 250 0.88 -24.01 -5.03
C ALA A 250 0.11 -23.84 -6.35
N ALA A 251 0.04 -24.88 -7.19
CA ALA A 251 -0.74 -24.87 -8.42
C ALA A 251 -2.26 -24.84 -8.18
N LYS A 252 -2.74 -25.27 -6.99
CA LYS A 252 -4.16 -25.19 -6.60
C LYS A 252 -4.56 -23.81 -6.10
N LEU A 253 -3.58 -22.99 -5.68
CA LEU A 253 -3.87 -21.66 -5.17
C LEU A 253 -4.66 -20.87 -6.21
N PRO A 254 -5.68 -20.10 -5.77
CA PRO A 254 -6.31 -19.16 -6.68
C PRO A 254 -5.20 -18.30 -7.24
N LYS A 255 -5.10 -18.28 -8.57
CA LYS A 255 -4.22 -17.31 -9.22
C LYS A 255 -4.65 -15.95 -8.66
N PRO A 256 -3.71 -15.10 -8.22
CA PRO A 256 -4.09 -13.74 -7.86
C PRO A 256 -4.91 -13.24 -9.03
N ALA A 257 -6.15 -12.78 -8.75
CA ALA A 257 -7.01 -12.23 -9.78
C ALA A 257 -6.10 -11.36 -10.65
N GLU A 258 -6.02 -11.68 -11.95
CA GLU A 258 -5.25 -10.86 -12.86
C GLU A 258 -5.81 -9.48 -12.66
N ASP A 259 -5.05 -8.62 -11.97
CA ASP A 259 -5.50 -7.32 -11.47
C ASP A 259 -6.29 -6.71 -12.62
N ASP A 260 -7.62 -6.59 -12.49
CA ASP A 260 -8.60 -6.44 -13.60
C ASP A 260 -8.44 -5.09 -14.34
N GLY A 261 -7.25 -4.51 -14.32
CA GLY A 261 -6.88 -3.25 -14.92
C GLY A 261 -6.97 -2.09 -13.95
N ASP A 262 -7.70 -2.23 -12.84
CA ASP A 262 -7.95 -1.13 -11.91
C ASP A 262 -6.78 -0.92 -10.96
N SER A 263 -5.71 -0.38 -11.53
CA SER A 263 -4.55 0.05 -10.78
C SER A 263 -4.99 1.03 -9.69
N PRO A 264 -4.30 1.10 -8.54
CA PRO A 264 -4.62 2.07 -7.49
C PRO A 264 -4.69 3.53 -7.98
N ILE A 265 -4.02 3.81 -9.09
CA ILE A 265 -3.99 5.10 -9.76
C ILE A 265 -5.30 5.36 -10.50
N ASP A 266 -5.85 4.35 -11.19
CA ASP A 266 -7.12 4.48 -11.91
C ASP A 266 -8.30 4.64 -10.94
N ARG A 267 -8.26 3.95 -9.79
CA ARG A 267 -9.24 4.18 -8.71
C ARG A 267 -9.18 5.60 -8.16
N GLN A 268 -7.98 6.17 -8.01
CA GLN A 268 -7.82 7.56 -7.62
C GLN A 268 -8.37 8.51 -8.69
N GLN A 269 -8.17 8.20 -9.96
CA GLN A 269 -8.74 8.97 -11.07
C GLN A 269 -10.28 8.99 -11.00
N VAL A 270 -10.93 7.83 -10.79
CA VAL A 270 -12.39 7.73 -10.62
C VAL A 270 -12.88 8.57 -9.43
N LEU A 271 -12.18 8.52 -8.30
CA LEU A 271 -12.49 9.37 -7.14
C LEU A 271 -12.41 10.86 -7.50
N LEU A 272 -11.33 11.28 -8.17
CA LEU A 272 -11.12 12.67 -8.56
C LEU A 272 -12.20 13.16 -9.55
N ASP A 273 -12.58 12.31 -10.51
CA ASP A 273 -13.64 12.61 -11.48
C ASP A 273 -15.02 12.71 -10.81
N ALA A 274 -15.29 11.90 -9.79
CA ALA A 274 -16.50 12.03 -8.98
C ALA A 274 -16.48 13.30 -8.11
N PHE A 275 -15.33 13.63 -7.51
CA PHE A 275 -15.20 14.73 -6.54
C PHE A 275 -15.51 16.12 -7.11
N VAL A 276 -15.33 16.32 -8.42
CA VAL A 276 -15.68 17.61 -9.07
C VAL A 276 -17.20 17.84 -9.10
N LYS A 277 -17.99 16.77 -9.11
CA LYS A 277 -19.45 16.89 -9.29
C LYS A 277 -20.11 17.41 -8.03
N ASP A 278 -21.21 18.15 -8.19
CA ASP A 278 -21.94 18.73 -7.06
C ASP A 278 -22.72 17.67 -6.26
N ASP A 279 -23.08 16.55 -6.89
CA ASP A 279 -23.77 15.40 -6.29
C ASP A 279 -22.80 14.35 -5.73
N PHE A 280 -21.56 14.75 -5.46
CA PHE A 280 -20.53 13.85 -4.94
C PHE A 280 -20.99 13.17 -3.65
N ASP A 281 -20.82 11.85 -3.63
CA ASP A 281 -21.06 11.03 -2.46
C ASP A 281 -19.98 9.95 -2.40
N ALA A 282 -19.08 10.09 -1.44
CA ALA A 282 -17.98 9.16 -1.25
C ALA A 282 -18.48 7.74 -0.96
N THR A 283 -19.68 7.56 -0.37
CA THR A 283 -20.20 6.23 -0.02
C THR A 283 -20.55 5.38 -1.24
N LYS A 284 -20.73 6.00 -2.42
CA LYS A 284 -20.94 5.31 -3.70
C LYS A 284 -19.63 4.81 -4.33
N LEU A 285 -18.48 5.18 -3.78
CA LEU A 285 -17.17 4.82 -4.31
C LEU A 285 -16.63 3.59 -3.60
N ASP A 286 -16.13 2.63 -4.39
CA ASP A 286 -15.41 1.49 -3.84
C ASP A 286 -13.97 1.86 -3.48
N LEU A 287 -13.78 2.41 -2.27
CA LEU A 287 -12.44 2.66 -1.70
C LEU A 287 -11.82 1.40 -1.07
N SER A 288 -12.54 0.28 -1.11
CA SER A 288 -12.09 -0.98 -1.69
C SER A 288 -10.61 -1.20 -1.93
N HIS A 289 -9.70 -1.18 -0.95
CA HIS A 289 -8.39 -1.78 -1.21
C HIS A 289 -8.61 -3.28 -1.29
N GLY A 290 -8.25 -3.88 -2.43
CA GLY A 290 -8.36 -5.31 -2.69
C GLY A 290 -7.49 -6.10 -1.72
N MET A 291 -7.93 -6.19 -0.47
CA MET A 291 -7.41 -7.10 0.53
C MET A 291 -7.75 -8.48 -0.01
N GLN A 292 -6.77 -9.10 -0.68
CA GLN A 292 -6.90 -10.48 -1.09
C GLN A 292 -7.26 -11.29 0.15
N ARG A 293 -8.35 -12.05 0.02
CA ARG A 293 -8.92 -12.88 1.07
C ARG A 293 -7.87 -13.85 1.60
N PRO A 294 -7.28 -13.62 2.79
CA PRO A 294 -6.25 -14.49 3.33
C PRO A 294 -6.80 -15.87 3.73
N GLU A 295 -8.13 -16.02 3.80
CA GLU A 295 -8.80 -17.24 4.23
C GLU A 295 -8.45 -18.43 3.35
N SER A 296 -8.43 -18.25 2.02
CA SER A 296 -8.07 -19.33 1.10
C SER A 296 -6.61 -19.76 1.25
N TYR A 297 -5.75 -18.92 1.83
CA TYR A 297 -4.33 -19.22 1.95
C TYR A 297 -4.03 -20.12 3.16
N LEU A 298 -4.79 -20.00 4.25
CA LEU A 298 -4.53 -20.74 5.50
C LEU A 298 -4.65 -22.26 5.34
N SER A 299 -5.65 -22.72 4.58
CA SER A 299 -5.83 -24.14 4.28
C SER A 299 -4.62 -24.72 3.54
N HIS A 300 -4.07 -23.97 2.58
CA HIS A 300 -2.89 -24.39 1.82
C HIS A 300 -1.61 -24.36 2.66
N ILE A 301 -1.51 -23.47 3.65
CA ILE A 301 -0.41 -23.52 4.64
C ILE A 301 -0.48 -24.84 5.39
N ASN A 302 -1.65 -25.26 5.88
CA ASN A 302 -1.82 -26.52 6.59
C ASN A 302 -1.45 -27.74 5.72
N GLU A 303 -1.79 -27.74 4.42
CA GLU A 303 -1.33 -28.77 3.48
C GLU A 303 0.21 -28.80 3.36
N VAL A 304 0.87 -27.64 3.29
CA VAL A 304 2.34 -27.56 3.24
C VAL A 304 2.98 -28.06 4.54
N LEU A 305 2.42 -27.71 5.69
CA LEU A 305 2.97 -28.13 6.99
C LEU A 305 2.93 -29.65 7.19
N ALA A 306 1.98 -30.34 6.57
CA ALA A 306 1.91 -31.80 6.56
C ALA A 306 3.02 -32.46 5.73
N VAL A 307 3.61 -31.72 4.77
CA VAL A 307 4.74 -32.20 3.93
C VAL A 307 6.10 -31.95 4.61
N LEU A 308 6.19 -30.90 5.43
CA LEU A 308 7.42 -30.55 6.14
C LEU A 308 7.67 -31.47 7.35
N ASP A 309 8.95 -31.75 7.63
CA ASP A 309 9.34 -32.43 8.86
C ASP A 309 9.39 -31.47 10.07
N ALA A 310 9.57 -32.01 11.28
CA ALA A 310 9.57 -31.22 12.51
C ALA A 310 10.70 -30.16 12.54
N GLY A 311 11.90 -30.49 12.06
CA GLY A 311 13.03 -29.56 12.05
C GLY A 311 12.85 -28.41 11.05
N GLN A 312 12.29 -28.71 9.87
CA GLN A 312 11.91 -27.71 8.87
C GLN A 312 10.85 -26.76 9.40
N ARG A 313 9.83 -27.27 10.12
CA ARG A 313 8.79 -26.45 10.75
C ARG A 313 9.32 -25.54 11.84
N GLU A 314 10.26 -26.00 12.66
CA GLU A 314 10.88 -25.15 13.69
C GLU A 314 11.69 -24.00 13.07
N ARG A 315 12.52 -24.29 12.04
CA ARG A 315 13.25 -23.24 11.28
C ARG A 315 12.30 -22.23 10.64
N LEU A 316 11.17 -22.71 10.12
CA LEU A 316 10.16 -21.86 9.53
C LEU A 316 9.47 -20.95 10.56
N ALA A 317 9.08 -21.51 11.72
CA ALA A 317 8.48 -20.77 12.81
C ALA A 317 9.43 -19.66 13.33
N GLU A 318 10.71 -19.98 13.52
CA GLU A 318 11.72 -19.00 13.95
C GLU A 318 11.87 -17.85 12.95
N ARG A 319 11.75 -18.14 11.65
CA ARG A 319 11.79 -17.11 10.61
C ARG A 319 10.56 -16.21 10.62
N LEU A 320 9.38 -16.77 10.92
CA LEU A 320 8.15 -16.00 11.05
C LEU A 320 8.21 -15.04 12.25
N THR A 321 8.74 -15.48 13.39
CA THR A 321 8.90 -14.61 14.58
C THR A 321 9.99 -13.55 14.39
N ARG A 322 11.04 -13.83 13.60
CA ARG A 322 12.08 -12.84 13.24
C ARG A 322 11.58 -11.75 12.30
N GLY A 323 10.36 -11.88 11.74
CA GLY A 323 9.75 -10.88 10.86
C GLY A 323 10.17 -10.98 9.39
N GLY A 324 10.63 -12.16 8.95
CA GLY A 324 11.14 -12.41 7.60
C GLY A 324 12.45 -11.65 7.31
N ASP A 325 13.36 -12.24 6.54
CA ASP A 325 14.70 -11.70 6.25
C ASP A 325 14.74 -10.32 5.54
N ARG A 326 13.60 -9.66 5.35
CA ARG A 326 13.52 -8.28 4.84
C ARG A 326 14.09 -7.24 5.81
N ALA A 327 14.16 -7.55 7.12
CA ALA A 327 14.84 -6.67 8.07
C ALA A 327 16.38 -6.71 7.96
N GLN A 328 16.97 -7.75 7.35
CA GLN A 328 18.43 -7.98 7.45
C GLN A 328 19.23 -7.80 6.15
N GLY A 329 18.68 -7.94 4.94
CA GLY A 329 19.55 -8.16 3.77
C GLY A 329 19.47 -7.19 2.59
N PHE A 330 18.32 -6.59 2.30
CA PHE A 330 18.11 -5.97 0.99
C PHE A 330 17.50 -4.57 1.10
N GLY A 331 18.34 -3.55 1.24
CA GLY A 331 18.03 -2.27 0.59
C GLY A 331 17.85 -1.03 1.45
N ARG A 332 18.13 -1.04 2.77
CA ARG A 332 18.67 0.19 3.34
C ARG A 332 20.17 0.12 3.10
N GLY A 333 20.63 0.94 2.17
CA GLY A 333 22.05 1.23 2.00
C GLY A 333 22.63 1.62 3.35
N GLY A 334 23.06 0.61 4.10
CA GLY A 334 24.35 0.65 4.73
C GLY A 334 25.30 1.12 3.64
N LYS A 335 25.41 2.44 3.53
CA LYS A 335 26.68 3.09 3.69
C LYS A 335 27.44 2.27 4.73
N PHE A 336 28.06 1.18 4.27
CA PHE A 336 29.50 1.08 4.31
C PHE A 336 30.03 2.46 3.86
N MET A 337 29.85 3.46 4.73
CA MET A 337 30.77 4.56 4.83
C MET A 337 32.05 3.80 5.06
N GLY A 338 32.82 3.67 3.99
CA GLY A 338 34.21 3.29 4.16
C GLY A 338 34.70 4.13 5.33
N LYS A 339 35.28 3.45 6.31
CA LYS A 339 36.34 4.02 7.14
C LYS A 339 37.50 4.47 6.23
N LYS A 340 37.23 5.34 5.26
CA LYS A 340 38.20 6.11 4.51
C LYS A 340 38.28 7.43 5.25
N GLY A 341 39.28 7.53 6.12
CA GLY A 341 39.85 8.81 6.49
C GLY A 341 39.17 9.57 7.63
N MET A 342 39.08 8.98 8.82
CA MET A 342 39.41 9.76 10.03
C MET A 342 40.88 9.53 10.36
N MET A 343 41.74 9.93 9.42
CA MET A 343 43.03 10.53 9.75
C MET A 343 42.78 12.03 9.68
N LYS A 344 42.27 12.59 10.77
CA LYS A 344 42.36 14.01 11.05
C LYS A 344 42.89 14.13 12.46
N ASP A 345 44.15 14.52 12.51
CA ASP A 345 44.70 15.45 13.50
C ASP A 345 44.64 14.93 14.95
N LYS A 346 45.67 14.29 15.52
CA LYS A 346 46.97 14.90 15.83
C LYS A 346 46.93 16.43 16.01
N LEU A 347 45.92 16.94 16.72
CA LEU A 347 46.04 18.20 17.44
C LEU A 347 46.87 17.94 18.71
N LYS A 348 48.16 18.18 18.53
CA LYS A 348 49.18 18.37 19.54
C LYS A 348 48.73 19.54 20.44
N ALA A 349 48.48 19.25 21.72
CA ALA A 349 48.24 20.30 22.72
C ALA A 349 49.50 21.20 22.81
N PRO A 350 49.38 22.54 22.77
CA PRO A 350 50.46 23.41 23.16
C PRO A 350 50.68 23.32 24.69
N PRO A 351 51.92 23.44 25.17
CA PRO A 351 52.23 23.50 26.60
C PRO A 351 51.63 24.77 27.22
N ALA A 352 51.17 24.63 28.46
CA ALA A 352 50.73 25.74 29.30
C ALA A 352 51.98 26.55 29.71
N ASP A 353 52.10 27.77 29.19
CA ASP A 353 52.88 28.84 29.80
C ASP A 353 51.91 29.63 30.69
N ASP A 354 51.79 29.22 31.95
CA ASP A 354 51.23 30.10 32.98
C ASP A 354 52.41 30.84 33.61
N HIS A 355 52.49 32.11 33.23
CA HIS A 355 53.33 33.14 33.81
C HIS A 355 53.02 33.29 35.31
N ASP A 356 54.05 33.10 36.12
CA ASP A 356 54.24 33.83 37.37
C ASP A 356 54.18 35.34 37.07
N ASP A 357 53.45 36.12 37.88
CA ASP A 357 53.88 37.44 38.35
C ASP A 357 52.96 37.95 39.49
N GLU A 358 53.61 38.07 40.65
CA GLU A 358 53.46 38.97 41.82
C GLU A 358 52.13 39.16 42.58
#